data_AF-C6WRJ1-F1
#
_entry.id   AF-C6WRJ1-F1
#
_cell.length_a   1.000
_cell.length_b   1.000
_cell.length_c   1.000
_cell.angle_alpha   90.00
_cell.angle_beta   90.00
_cell.angle_gamma   90.00
#
_symmetry.space_group_name_H-M   'P 1'
#
loop_
_entity.id
_entity.type
_entity.pdbx_description
1 polymer ?
#
loop_
_entity_poly.entity_id
_entity_poly.type
_entity_poly.pdbx_seq_one_letter_code
_entity_poly.pdbx_strand_id
1 'polypeptide(L)'
;MNIWPTLITVFSGLVGAFGGAVLAGALKTRADRATRLHEWLVTVVDVYGELIRVLSDHHAAMWDLEAARLRDDRDEIATTLTASLITRSAMSKPHAQLLVLCPQVADHIDRAVQAVYDMDTAMNPGRTPELLTERRAAAKTARRELSTAMAALLRQAGAGTSLQP
;
A
#
# COMPACT_ATOMS: atom_id res chain seq x y z
N MET A 1 -13.50 -26.11 -65.68
CA MET A 1 -13.79 -25.08 -64.65
C MET A 1 -12.54 -24.88 -63.83
N ASN A 2 -11.92 -23.68 -63.89
CA ASN A 2 -10.68 -23.40 -63.18
C ASN A 2 -11.00 -23.18 -61.69
N ILE A 3 -10.74 -24.20 -60.87
CA ILE A 3 -10.91 -24.25 -59.41
C ILE A 3 -9.80 -23.52 -58.64
N TRP A 4 -8.73 -23.13 -59.35
CA TRP A 4 -7.54 -22.46 -58.82
C TRP A 4 -7.76 -21.05 -58.22
N PRO A 5 -8.54 -20.13 -58.85
CA PRO A 5 -8.79 -18.81 -58.28
C PRO A 5 -9.71 -18.86 -57.03
N THR A 6 -10.56 -19.89 -56.92
CA THR A 6 -11.44 -20.10 -55.77
C THR A 6 -10.65 -20.53 -54.52
N LEU A 7 -9.63 -21.39 -54.71
CA LEU A 7 -8.75 -21.83 -53.63
C LEU A 7 -7.91 -20.68 -53.05
N ILE A 8 -7.38 -19.80 -53.90
CA ILE A 8 -6.57 -18.64 -53.45
C ILE A 8 -7.43 -17.68 -52.63
N THR A 9 -8.66 -17.40 -53.05
CA THR A 9 -9.57 -16.48 -52.34
C THR A 9 -9.97 -17.01 -50.96
N VAL A 10 -10.25 -18.32 -50.84
CA VAL A 10 -10.60 -18.96 -49.56
C VAL A 10 -9.42 -18.99 -48.60
N PHE A 11 -8.21 -19.32 -49.09
CA PHE A 11 -6.99 -19.30 -48.26
C PHE A 11 -6.65 -17.89 -47.77
N SER A 12 -6.81 -16.88 -48.64
CA SER A 12 -6.55 -15.47 -48.28
C SER A 12 -7.51 -14.97 -47.20
N GLY A 13 -8.79 -15.35 -47.28
CA GLY A 13 -9.80 -15.02 -46.27
C GLY A 13 -9.56 -15.71 -44.93
N LEU A 14 -9.10 -16.97 -44.94
CA LEU A 14 -8.78 -17.72 -43.73
C LEU A 14 -7.55 -17.13 -43.01
N VAL A 15 -6.48 -16.81 -43.73
CA VAL A 15 -5.26 -16.23 -43.14
C VAL A 15 -5.54 -14.84 -42.55
N GLY A 16 -6.36 -14.02 -43.22
CA GLY A 16 -6.79 -12.71 -42.72
C GLY A 16 -7.69 -12.80 -41.47
N ALA A 17 -8.65 -13.71 -41.45
CA ALA A 17 -9.58 -13.88 -40.33
C ALA A 17 -8.92 -14.49 -39.08
N PHE A 18 -8.07 -15.51 -39.26
CA PHE A 18 -7.35 -16.12 -38.13
C PHE A 18 -6.23 -15.21 -37.60
N GLY A 19 -5.51 -14.49 -38.47
CA GLY A 19 -4.52 -13.50 -38.05
C GLY A 19 -5.16 -12.33 -37.28
N GLY A 20 -6.32 -11.86 -37.74
CA GLY A 20 -7.10 -10.82 -37.06
C GLY A 20 -7.63 -11.26 -35.69
N ALA A 21 -8.12 -12.50 -35.55
CA ALA A 21 -8.61 -13.02 -34.28
C ALA A 21 -7.49 -13.24 -33.24
N VAL A 22 -6.31 -13.72 -33.67
CA VAL A 22 -5.15 -13.89 -32.79
C VAL A 22 -4.60 -12.53 -32.35
N LEU A 23 -4.48 -11.56 -33.27
CA LEU A 23 -4.04 -10.21 -32.94
C LEU A 23 -5.05 -9.49 -32.03
N ALA A 24 -6.34 -9.59 -32.32
CA ALA A 24 -7.40 -9.03 -31.49
C ALA A 24 -7.42 -9.69 -30.09
N GLY A 25 -7.20 -11.00 -30.01
CA GLY A 25 -7.06 -11.71 -28.74
C GLY A 25 -5.83 -11.26 -27.95
N ALA A 26 -4.70 -11.07 -28.60
CA ALA A 26 -3.47 -10.55 -27.97
C ALA A 26 -3.62 -9.09 -27.50
N LEU A 27 -4.32 -8.25 -28.27
CA LEU A 27 -4.64 -6.88 -27.89
C LEU A 27 -5.64 -6.84 -26.73
N LYS A 28 -6.68 -7.68 -26.76
CA LYS A 28 -7.67 -7.80 -25.69
C LYS A 28 -7.05 -8.27 -24.37
N THR A 29 -6.20 -9.30 -24.41
CA THR A 29 -5.50 -9.79 -23.21
C THR A 29 -4.54 -8.75 -22.64
N ARG A 30 -3.87 -7.96 -23.49
CA ARG A 30 -3.06 -6.81 -23.05
C ARG A 30 -3.91 -5.70 -22.43
N ALA A 31 -5.04 -5.35 -23.06
CA ALA A 31 -5.96 -4.34 -22.54
C ALA A 31 -6.55 -4.77 -21.18
N ASP A 32 -7.02 -6.01 -21.07
CA ASP A 32 -7.57 -6.56 -19.82
C ASP A 32 -6.51 -6.56 -18.70
N ARG A 33 -5.23 -6.85 -19.04
CA ARG A 33 -4.12 -6.78 -18.09
C ARG A 33 -3.80 -5.36 -17.66
N ALA A 34 -3.84 -4.39 -18.58
CA ALA A 34 -3.62 -2.98 -18.27
C ALA A 34 -4.72 -2.44 -17.34
N THR A 35 -5.99 -2.79 -17.60
CA THR A 35 -7.12 -2.40 -16.75
C THR A 35 -6.98 -2.95 -15.33
N ARG A 36 -6.69 -4.25 -15.18
CA ARG A 36 -6.49 -4.88 -13.86
C ARG A 36 -5.30 -4.27 -13.10
N LEU A 37 -4.22 -3.97 -13.81
CA LEU A 37 -3.06 -3.31 -13.21
C LEU A 37 -3.41 -1.90 -12.72
N HIS A 38 -4.15 -1.14 -13.52
CA HIS A 38 -4.61 0.20 -13.13
C HIS A 38 -5.53 0.15 -11.91
N GLU A 39 -6.51 -0.76 -11.90
CA GLU A 39 -7.43 -0.97 -10.77
C GLU A 39 -6.67 -1.36 -9.49
N TRP A 40 -5.69 -2.27 -9.61
CA TRP A 40 -4.80 -2.63 -8.51
C TRP A 40 -3.99 -1.43 -8.03
N LEU A 41 -3.39 -0.64 -8.93
CA LEU A 41 -2.61 0.56 -8.57
C LEU A 41 -3.45 1.59 -7.81
N VAL A 42 -4.66 1.87 -8.29
CA VAL A 42 -5.60 2.80 -7.63
C VAL A 42 -5.95 2.30 -6.23
N THR A 43 -6.29 1.02 -6.11
CA THR A 43 -6.63 0.40 -4.82
C THR A 43 -5.45 0.43 -3.85
N VAL A 44 -4.25 0.10 -4.33
CA VAL A 44 -3.03 0.11 -3.51
C VAL A 44 -2.73 1.52 -3.01
N VAL A 45 -2.83 2.54 -3.87
CA VAL A 45 -2.55 3.93 -3.48
C VAL A 45 -3.56 4.41 -2.43
N ASP A 46 -4.84 4.07 -2.58
CA ASP A 46 -5.88 4.44 -1.62
C ASP A 46 -5.66 3.80 -0.24
N VAL A 47 -5.51 2.47 -0.20
CA VAL A 47 -5.28 1.73 1.05
C VAL A 47 -3.94 2.12 1.69
N TYR A 48 -2.91 2.36 0.88
CA TYR A 48 -1.62 2.86 1.36
C TYR A 48 -1.74 4.26 1.98
N GLY A 49 -2.48 5.15 1.34
CA GLY A 49 -2.80 6.46 1.90
C GLY A 49 -3.52 6.36 3.24
N GLU A 50 -4.50 5.46 3.34
CA GLU A 50 -5.21 5.18 4.59
C GLU A 50 -4.27 4.67 5.69
N LEU A 51 -3.38 3.70 5.40
CA LEU A 51 -2.42 3.20 6.38
C LEU A 51 -1.47 4.31 6.86
N ILE A 52 -0.89 5.09 5.94
CA ILE A 52 0.05 6.17 6.31
C ILE A 52 -0.64 7.25 7.13
N ARG A 53 -1.90 7.59 6.81
CA ARG A 53 -2.71 8.51 7.61
C ARG A 53 -2.86 7.98 9.03
N VAL A 54 -3.36 6.75 9.19
CA VAL A 54 -3.62 6.20 10.53
C VAL A 54 -2.32 6.00 11.33
N LEU A 55 -1.21 5.59 10.71
CA LEU A 55 0.10 5.55 11.37
C LEU A 55 0.53 6.92 11.91
N SER A 56 0.25 7.98 11.15
CA SER A 56 0.55 9.36 11.55
C SER A 56 -0.35 9.83 12.69
N ASP A 57 -1.66 9.52 12.60
CA ASP A 57 -2.64 9.83 13.63
C ASP A 57 -2.30 9.12 14.96
N HIS A 58 -1.92 7.84 14.89
CA HIS A 58 -1.53 7.07 16.08
C HIS A 58 -0.21 7.60 16.68
N HIS A 59 0.78 7.93 15.85
CA HIS A 59 2.01 8.56 16.33
C HIS A 59 1.73 9.90 17.04
N ALA A 60 0.82 10.73 16.53
CA ALA A 60 0.41 11.97 17.17
C ALA A 60 -0.34 11.72 18.50
N ALA A 61 -1.31 10.80 18.51
CA ALA A 61 -2.01 10.43 19.74
C ALA A 61 -1.06 9.95 20.85
N MET A 62 -0.03 9.17 20.49
CA MET A 62 1.00 8.72 21.42
C MET A 62 1.92 9.86 21.91
N TRP A 63 2.12 10.89 21.09
CA TRP A 63 2.84 12.10 21.49
C TRP A 63 2.04 12.89 22.53
N ASP A 64 0.76 13.10 22.25
CA ASP A 64 -0.14 13.86 23.13
C ASP A 64 -0.37 13.13 24.46
N LEU A 65 -0.53 11.81 24.42
CA LEU A 65 -0.62 10.97 25.61
C LEU A 65 0.64 11.10 26.49
N GLU A 66 1.82 11.16 25.89
CA GLU A 66 3.05 11.37 26.65
C GLU A 66 3.13 12.79 27.23
N ALA A 67 2.70 13.79 26.47
CA ALA A 67 2.66 15.17 26.95
C ALA A 67 1.68 15.33 28.14
N ALA A 68 0.53 14.68 28.08
CA ALA A 68 -0.45 14.64 29.17
C ALA A 68 0.11 13.98 30.43
N ARG A 69 0.87 12.88 30.27
CA ARG A 69 1.57 12.21 31.38
C ARG A 69 2.62 13.09 32.03
N LEU A 70 3.40 13.84 31.25
CA LEU A 70 4.40 14.76 31.78
C LEU A 70 3.78 15.90 32.60
N ARG A 71 2.52 16.26 32.31
CA ARG A 71 1.74 17.25 33.07
C ARG A 71 1.01 16.66 34.29
N ASP A 72 0.96 15.33 34.41
CA ASP A 72 0.13 14.61 35.38
C ASP A 72 -1.37 14.96 35.31
N ASP A 73 -1.86 15.31 34.11
CA ASP A 73 -3.28 15.63 33.88
C ASP A 73 -4.08 14.34 33.62
N ARG A 74 -4.80 13.86 34.63
CA ARG A 74 -5.52 12.58 34.57
C ARG A 74 -6.65 12.55 33.56
N ASP A 75 -7.34 13.66 33.34
CA ASP A 75 -8.45 13.74 32.39
C ASP A 75 -7.92 13.76 30.95
N GLU A 76 -6.81 14.48 30.74
CA GLU A 76 -6.12 14.50 29.45
C GLU A 76 -5.48 13.14 29.13
N ILE A 77 -4.90 12.45 30.12
CA ILE A 77 -4.38 11.08 29.96
C ILE A 77 -5.49 10.12 29.54
N ALA A 78 -6.66 10.17 30.19
CA ALA A 78 -7.78 9.30 29.83
C ALA A 78 -8.25 9.54 28.39
N THR A 79 -8.40 10.81 28.01
CA THR A 79 -8.83 11.23 26.67
C THR A 79 -7.85 10.78 25.59
N THR A 80 -6.57 11.06 25.79
CA THR A 80 -5.50 10.72 24.83
C THR A 80 -5.26 9.22 24.76
N LEU A 81 -5.43 8.48 25.86
CA LEU A 81 -5.40 7.02 25.86
C LEU A 81 -6.54 6.45 25.01
N THR A 82 -7.77 6.95 25.15
CA THR A 82 -8.89 6.54 24.29
C THR A 82 -8.59 6.82 22.82
N ALA A 83 -8.04 7.99 22.49
CA ALA A 83 -7.64 8.33 21.13
C ALA A 83 -6.55 7.37 20.58
N SER A 84 -5.59 6.97 21.40
CA SER A 84 -4.55 6.00 21.02
C SER A 84 -5.14 4.62 20.70
N LEU A 85 -6.15 4.17 21.44
CA LEU A 85 -6.83 2.89 21.20
C LEU A 85 -7.68 2.92 19.92
N ILE A 86 -8.38 4.03 19.67
CA ILE A 86 -9.16 4.23 18.44
C ILE A 86 -8.24 4.19 17.21
N THR A 87 -7.16 4.95 17.24
CA THR A 87 -6.19 5.00 16.14
C THR A 87 -5.47 3.66 15.94
N ARG A 88 -5.16 2.94 17.03
CA ARG A 88 -4.64 1.57 16.99
C ARG A 88 -5.58 0.60 16.27
N SER A 89 -6.86 0.62 16.63
CA SER A 89 -7.88 -0.23 16.00
C SER A 89 -8.02 0.09 14.51
N ALA A 90 -8.01 1.38 14.16
CA ALA A 90 -8.15 1.85 12.77
C ALA A 90 -7.04 1.36 11.83
N MET A 91 -5.85 0.97 12.33
CA MET A 91 -4.78 0.42 11.49
C MET A 91 -5.08 -0.98 10.97
N SER A 92 -5.88 -1.76 11.67
CA SER A 92 -6.05 -3.20 11.41
C SER A 92 -6.55 -3.50 9.99
N LYS A 93 -7.51 -2.70 9.51
CA LYS A 93 -8.09 -2.85 8.18
C LYS A 93 -7.08 -2.56 7.06
N PRO A 94 -6.49 -1.35 6.95
CA PRO A 94 -5.56 -1.06 5.87
C PRO A 94 -4.27 -1.89 5.97
N HIS A 95 -3.86 -2.32 7.17
CA HIS A 95 -2.76 -3.27 7.37
C HIS A 95 -3.07 -4.61 6.70
N ALA A 96 -4.18 -5.25 7.05
CA ALA A 96 -4.58 -6.53 6.47
C ALA A 96 -4.77 -6.45 4.95
N GLN A 97 -5.38 -5.38 4.46
CA GLN A 97 -5.58 -5.17 3.02
C GLN A 97 -4.25 -5.06 2.27
N LEU A 98 -3.27 -4.31 2.79
CA LEU A 98 -1.96 -4.17 2.14
C LEU A 98 -1.13 -5.46 2.16
N LEU A 99 -1.24 -6.27 3.21
CA LEU A 99 -0.57 -7.59 3.24
C LEU A 99 -1.09 -8.51 2.12
N VAL A 100 -2.37 -8.39 1.78
CA VAL A 100 -2.97 -9.14 0.66
C VAL A 100 -2.59 -8.52 -0.69
N LEU A 101 -2.65 -7.19 -0.81
CA LEU A 101 -2.44 -6.49 -2.08
C LEU A 101 -0.96 -6.43 -2.50
N CYS A 102 -0.06 -6.33 -1.53
CA CYS A 102 1.36 -6.05 -1.73
C CYS A 102 2.26 -6.96 -0.87
N PRO A 103 2.19 -8.29 -1.01
CA PRO A 103 2.96 -9.22 -0.18
C PRO A 103 4.48 -9.04 -0.33
N GLN A 104 4.96 -8.43 -1.42
CA GLN A 104 6.39 -8.18 -1.64
C GLN A 104 6.99 -7.15 -0.68
N VAL A 105 6.14 -6.34 -0.02
CA VAL A 105 6.56 -5.33 0.96
C VAL A 105 6.01 -5.61 2.37
N ALA A 106 5.54 -6.84 2.62
CA ALA A 106 4.96 -7.26 3.91
C ALA A 106 5.86 -6.92 5.10
N ASP A 107 7.15 -7.27 5.04
CA ASP A 107 8.12 -6.97 6.10
C ASP A 107 8.26 -5.47 6.40
N HIS A 108 8.05 -4.60 5.40
CA HIS A 108 8.11 -3.15 5.61
C HIS A 108 6.81 -2.63 6.23
N ILE A 109 5.67 -3.21 5.85
CA ILE A 109 4.36 -2.90 6.42
C ILE A 109 4.35 -3.28 7.90
N ASP A 110 4.73 -4.51 8.22
CA ASP A 110 4.74 -5.02 9.58
C ASP A 110 5.72 -4.24 10.47
N ARG A 111 6.92 -3.93 9.98
CA ARG A 111 7.88 -3.10 10.73
C ARG A 111 7.34 -1.70 10.99
N ALA A 112 6.65 -1.08 10.05
CA ALA A 112 6.06 0.25 10.26
C ALA A 112 4.95 0.22 11.30
N VAL A 113 4.03 -0.75 11.24
CA VAL A 113 2.95 -0.92 12.22
C VAL A 113 3.52 -1.22 13.60
N GLN A 114 4.42 -2.20 13.69
CA GLN A 114 5.03 -2.61 14.96
C GLN A 114 5.81 -1.46 15.61
N ALA A 115 6.53 -0.66 14.83
CA ALA A 115 7.30 0.45 15.38
C ALA A 115 6.42 1.53 16.04
N VAL A 116 5.18 1.74 15.57
CA VAL A 116 4.24 2.64 16.26
C VAL A 116 3.60 1.94 17.46
N TYR A 117 3.30 0.63 17.40
CA TYR A 117 2.87 -0.13 18.58
C TYR A 117 3.91 -0.17 19.69
N ASP A 118 5.19 -0.23 19.37
CA ASP A 118 6.27 -0.20 20.37
C ASP A 118 6.31 1.14 21.13
N MET A 119 5.69 2.21 20.59
CA MET A 119 5.49 3.46 21.31
C MET A 119 4.48 3.32 22.47
N ASP A 120 3.55 2.35 22.39
CA ASP A 120 2.45 2.09 23.34
C ASP A 120 2.90 1.33 24.62
N THR A 121 4.20 1.09 24.80
CA THR A 121 4.78 0.39 25.97
C THR A 121 4.64 1.13 27.33
N ALA A 122 3.58 1.90 27.49
CA ALA A 122 3.31 2.84 28.57
C ALA A 122 2.73 2.26 29.87
N MET A 123 2.97 0.98 30.12
CA MET A 123 2.66 0.33 31.41
C MET A 123 3.91 -0.28 32.06
N ASN A 124 5.09 -0.12 31.45
CA ASN A 124 6.31 -0.72 32.00
C ASN A 124 6.95 0.20 33.04
N PRO A 125 7.07 -0.22 34.32
CA PRO A 125 8.00 0.43 35.25
C PRO A 125 9.41 0.33 34.65
N GLY A 126 10.09 1.48 34.48
CA GLY A 126 11.44 1.55 33.91
C GLY A 126 11.60 2.33 32.61
N ARG A 127 10.60 3.10 32.18
CA ARG A 127 10.71 3.97 30.99
C ARG A 127 11.59 5.19 31.27
N THR A 128 12.49 5.50 30.36
CA THR A 128 13.30 6.73 30.38
C THR A 128 12.97 7.62 29.17
N PRO A 129 13.18 8.95 29.25
CA PRO A 129 13.00 9.87 28.11
C PRO A 129 13.80 9.47 26.86
N GLU A 130 14.95 8.82 27.06
CA GLU A 130 15.83 8.34 25.99
C GLU A 130 15.16 7.21 25.20
N LEU A 131 14.56 6.22 25.88
CA LEU A 131 13.85 5.12 25.25
C LEU A 131 12.66 5.62 24.40
N LEU A 132 11.93 6.63 24.90
CA LEU A 132 10.85 7.26 24.15
C LEU A 132 11.34 7.95 22.87
N THR A 133 12.46 8.67 22.98
CA THR A 133 13.08 9.35 21.84
C THR A 133 13.54 8.34 20.79
N GLU A 134 14.16 7.23 21.23
CA GLU A 134 14.57 6.12 20.37
C GLU A 134 13.38 5.50 19.63
N ARG A 135 12.30 5.16 20.35
CA ARG A 135 11.10 4.56 19.74
C ARG A 135 10.41 5.47 18.74
N ARG A 136 10.35 6.78 19.01
CA ARG A 136 9.87 7.79 18.05
C ARG A 136 10.74 7.84 16.79
N ALA A 137 12.07 7.83 16.96
CA ALA A 137 12.99 7.81 15.84
C ALA A 137 12.86 6.51 15.01
N ALA A 138 12.67 5.37 15.67
CA ALA A 138 12.43 4.08 15.03
C ALA A 138 11.13 4.08 14.22
N ALA A 139 10.00 4.53 14.80
CA ALA A 139 8.72 4.66 14.10
C ALA A 139 8.81 5.56 12.86
N LYS A 140 9.46 6.73 12.99
CA LYS A 140 9.69 7.63 11.86
C LYS A 140 10.56 7.00 10.76
N THR A 141 11.53 6.18 11.14
CA THR A 141 12.43 5.50 10.21
C THR A 141 11.71 4.37 9.49
N ALA A 142 11.01 3.49 10.21
CA ALA A 142 10.22 2.41 9.63
C ALA A 142 9.15 2.94 8.64
N ARG A 143 8.47 4.05 8.97
CA ARG A 143 7.51 4.69 8.04
C ARG A 143 8.19 5.16 6.74
N ARG A 144 9.40 5.73 6.83
CA ARG A 144 10.17 6.19 5.64
C ARG A 144 10.65 5.02 4.80
N GLU A 145 11.08 3.93 5.44
CA GLU A 145 11.46 2.71 4.74
C GLU A 145 10.26 2.09 4.00
N LEU A 146 9.09 2.04 4.64
CA LEU A 146 7.86 1.62 3.98
C LEU A 146 7.51 2.51 2.78
N SER A 147 7.60 3.84 2.90
CA SER A 147 7.38 4.75 1.76
C SER A 147 8.36 4.52 0.62
N THR A 148 9.63 4.24 0.94
CA THR A 148 10.65 3.94 -0.06
C THR A 148 10.36 2.62 -0.78
N ALA A 149 10.01 1.58 -0.04
CA ALA A 149 9.65 0.27 -0.58
C ALA A 149 8.38 0.34 -1.45
N MET A 150 7.34 1.03 -0.99
CA MET A 150 6.10 1.21 -1.75
C MET A 150 6.34 2.00 -3.04
N ALA A 151 7.14 3.08 -2.99
CA ALA A 151 7.50 3.83 -4.19
C ALA A 151 8.32 2.99 -5.20
N ALA A 152 9.19 2.09 -4.71
CA ALA A 152 9.88 1.15 -5.57
C ALA A 152 8.92 0.14 -6.23
N LEU A 153 8.01 -0.44 -5.46
CA LEU A 153 6.98 -1.37 -5.96
C LEU A 153 6.10 -0.71 -7.03
N LEU A 154 5.58 0.49 -6.76
CA LEU A 154 4.71 1.21 -7.70
C LEU A 154 5.45 1.56 -9.01
N ARG A 155 6.72 1.97 -8.93
CA ARG A 155 7.55 2.23 -10.13
C ARG A 155 7.78 0.96 -10.95
N GLN A 156 8.07 -0.16 -10.32
CA GLN A 156 8.23 -1.45 -11.00
C GLN A 156 6.92 -1.90 -11.67
N ALA A 157 5.78 -1.57 -11.07
CA ALA A 157 4.46 -1.80 -11.63
C ALA A 157 4.05 -0.81 -12.74
N GLY A 158 4.91 0.14 -13.12
CA GLY A 158 4.65 1.11 -14.20
C GLY A 158 3.90 2.37 -13.76
N ALA A 159 3.78 2.64 -12.46
CA ALA A 159 3.28 3.93 -12.00
C ALA A 159 4.30 5.04 -12.36
N GLY A 160 3.84 6.05 -13.10
CA GLY A 160 4.67 7.18 -13.53
C GLY A 160 5.37 7.04 -14.88
N THR A 161 5.18 5.94 -15.63
CA THR A 161 5.78 5.75 -16.97
C THR A 161 4.88 6.14 -18.14
N SER A 162 3.71 6.76 -17.89
CA SER A 162 2.70 7.06 -18.92
C SER A 162 2.76 8.46 -19.52
N LEU A 163 3.85 9.20 -19.36
CA LEU A 163 4.03 10.55 -19.93
C LEU A 163 5.43 10.71 -20.52
N GLN A 164 5.74 9.97 -21.58
CA GLN A 164 6.64 10.49 -22.60
C GLN A 164 5.82 10.65 -23.89
N PRO A 165 5.67 11.89 -24.41
CA PRO A 165 4.99 12.15 -25.67
C PRO A 165 5.71 11.52 -26.87
#